data_AF-A0A5C1I5P5-F1
#
_entry.id   AF-A0A5C1I5P5-F1
#
_cell.length_a   1.000
_cell.length_b   1.000
_cell.length_c   1.000
_cell.angle_alpha   90.00
_cell.angle_beta   90.00
_cell.angle_gamma   90.00
#
_symmetry.space_group_name_H-M   'P 1'
#
loop_
_entity.id
_entity.type
_entity.pdbx_description
1 polymer ?
#
loop_
_entity_poly.entity_id
_entity_poly.type
_entity_poly.pdbx_seq_one_letter_code
_entity_poly.pdbx_strand_id
1 'polypeptide(L)'
;MTTPNHLDPSILNYFSVGSVWQNIVFYGIIICLLYINLFLTRRKKTYKLQLVTDIPAENEEQNQSTADTSAKALYKTNAEEIAILKKELLALGEELELSYMKSDRLNDQLSEILDCLELTVIYDHNPWDWSLDYSSREVTLSAYGLRIRGFSEDDKPAFDEAVTVIDPRYRQAVIDAIENSFNTGADFSMTYLINPLDGSRPREIKAIGHVQYNELGIPLKLSGKFAFTYSELPAKK
;
A
#
# COMPACT_ATOMS: atom_id res chain seq x y z
N MET A 1 -66.19 0.43 -17.73
CA MET A 1 -65.58 -0.76 -17.09
C MET A 1 -64.07 -0.53 -17.05
N THR A 2 -63.55 -0.12 -15.90
CA THR A 2 -62.12 0.10 -15.65
C THR A 2 -61.83 -0.45 -14.27
N THR A 3 -61.29 -1.67 -14.21
CA THR A 3 -60.82 -2.29 -12.97
C THR A 3 -59.47 -1.71 -12.58
N PRO A 4 -59.24 -1.38 -11.29
CA PRO A 4 -57.99 -0.79 -10.83
C PRO A 4 -56.89 -1.84 -10.79
N ASN A 5 -55.68 -1.45 -11.24
CA ASN A 5 -54.48 -2.28 -11.19
C ASN A 5 -54.10 -2.57 -9.73
N HIS A 6 -54.32 -3.82 -9.32
CA HIS A 6 -53.88 -4.35 -8.04
C HIS A 6 -52.36 -4.56 -8.12
N LEU A 7 -51.59 -3.60 -7.60
CA LEU A 7 -50.15 -3.76 -7.40
C LEU A 7 -49.94 -4.83 -6.31
N ASP A 8 -49.16 -5.84 -6.67
CA ASP A 8 -48.89 -7.02 -5.88
C ASP A 8 -48.13 -6.63 -4.57
N PRO A 9 -48.69 -6.88 -3.37
CA PRO A 9 -48.08 -6.47 -2.10
C PRO A 9 -46.78 -7.22 -1.77
N SER A 10 -46.44 -8.24 -2.56
CA SER A 10 -45.24 -9.07 -2.42
C SER A 10 -43.94 -8.33 -2.75
N ILE A 11 -43.97 -7.37 -3.68
CA ILE A 11 -42.76 -6.64 -4.10
C ILE A 11 -42.30 -5.64 -3.03
N LEU A 12 -43.24 -5.05 -2.28
CA LEU A 12 -42.94 -4.10 -1.20
C LEU A 12 -42.25 -4.75 0.00
N ASN A 13 -42.48 -6.04 0.25
CA ASN A 13 -41.82 -6.76 1.34
C ASN A 13 -40.38 -7.16 1.02
N TYR A 14 -40.00 -7.26 -0.25
CA TYR A 14 -38.64 -7.64 -0.66
C TYR A 14 -37.61 -6.52 -0.40
N PHE A 15 -38.09 -5.28 -0.30
CA PHE A 15 -37.27 -4.09 -0.07
C PHE A 15 -37.38 -3.55 1.36
N SER A 16 -38.07 -4.27 2.25
CA SER A 16 -38.26 -3.82 3.63
C SER A 16 -37.11 -4.29 4.53
N VAL A 17 -36.38 -3.35 5.12
CA VAL A 17 -35.28 -3.58 6.07
C VAL A 17 -35.79 -3.64 7.53
N GLY A 18 -37.11 -3.63 7.73
CA GLY A 18 -37.72 -3.71 9.07
C GLY A 18 -39.03 -2.93 9.15
N SER A 19 -39.14 -2.06 10.15
CA SER A 19 -40.31 -1.18 10.31
C SER A 19 -40.38 -0.13 9.20
N VAL A 20 -41.59 0.37 8.91
CA VAL A 20 -41.82 1.43 7.91
C VAL A 20 -40.94 2.66 8.16
N TRP A 21 -40.73 3.01 9.44
CA TRP A 21 -39.85 4.09 9.84
C TRP A 21 -38.37 3.83 9.54
N GLN A 22 -37.89 2.59 9.72
CA GLN A 22 -36.52 2.22 9.38
C GLN A 22 -36.28 2.31 7.87
N ASN A 23 -37.25 1.92 7.04
CA ASN A 23 -37.15 2.07 5.59
C ASN A 23 -37.06 3.55 5.18
N ILE A 24 -37.91 4.41 5.75
CA ILE A 24 -37.89 5.84 5.44
C ILE A 24 -36.51 6.45 5.77
N VAL A 25 -35.94 6.10 6.93
CA VAL A 25 -34.61 6.56 7.33
C VAL A 25 -33.53 6.00 6.41
N PHE A 26 -33.57 4.70 6.11
CA PHE A 26 -32.59 4.02 5.26
C PHE A 26 -32.55 4.62 3.84
N TYR A 27 -33.72 4.77 3.21
CA TYR A 27 -33.80 5.38 1.88
C TYR A 27 -33.48 6.87 1.89
N GLY A 28 -33.81 7.59 2.96
CA GLY A 28 -33.40 8.98 3.15
C GLY A 28 -31.88 9.13 3.16
N ILE A 29 -31.17 8.24 3.86
CA ILE A 29 -29.70 8.23 3.91
C ILE A 29 -29.11 7.92 2.53
N ILE A 30 -29.63 6.91 1.83
CA ILE A 30 -29.16 6.55 0.48
C ILE A 30 -29.32 7.73 -0.48
N ILE A 31 -30.48 8.39 -0.50
CA ILE A 31 -30.73 9.55 -1.37
C ILE A 31 -29.79 10.71 -1.01
N CYS A 32 -29.53 10.95 0.28
CA CYS A 32 -28.60 11.97 0.74
C CYS A 32 -27.16 11.69 0.26
N LEU A 33 -26.69 10.45 0.38
CA LEU A 33 -25.37 10.03 -0.12
C LEU A 33 -25.26 10.18 -1.65
N LEU A 34 -26.31 9.82 -2.38
CA LEU A 34 -26.39 9.97 -3.84
C LEU A 34 -26.34 11.45 -4.25
N TYR A 35 -27.03 12.31 -3.50
CA TYR A 35 -27.02 13.76 -3.72
C TYR A 35 -25.63 14.37 -3.45
N ILE A 36 -24.96 13.99 -2.36
CA ILE A 36 -23.59 14.42 -2.05
C ILE A 36 -22.63 14.00 -3.18
N ASN A 37 -22.75 12.77 -3.67
CA ASN A 37 -21.90 12.25 -4.74
C ASN A 37 -22.12 12.99 -6.07
N LEU A 38 -23.39 13.29 -6.41
CA LEU A 38 -23.73 14.09 -7.59
C LEU A 38 -23.19 15.53 -7.48
N PHE A 39 -23.31 16.12 -6.29
CA PHE A 39 -22.81 17.47 -6.01
C PHE A 39 -21.28 17.56 -6.14
N LEU A 40 -20.55 16.61 -5.57
CA LEU A 40 -19.09 16.52 -5.69
C LEU A 40 -18.64 16.34 -7.15
N THR A 41 -19.36 15.51 -7.91
CA THR A 41 -19.07 15.27 -9.33
C THR A 41 -19.30 16.51 -10.18
N ARG A 42 -20.35 17.30 -9.89
CA ARG A 42 -20.60 18.58 -10.56
C ARG A 42 -19.52 19.61 -10.24
N ARG A 43 -19.10 19.72 -8.98
CA ARG A 43 -18.09 20.69 -8.56
C ARG A 43 -16.72 20.43 -9.22
N LYS A 44 -16.33 19.15 -9.43
CA LYS A 44 -15.09 18.81 -10.17
C LYS A 44 -15.08 19.29 -11.62
N LYS A 45 -16.24 19.42 -12.29
CA LYS A 45 -16.29 19.90 -13.69
C LYS A 45 -16.02 21.40 -13.80
N THR A 46 -16.42 22.19 -12.80
CA THR A 46 -16.27 23.65 -12.83
C THR A 46 -14.81 24.09 -12.66
N TYR A 47 -13.98 23.31 -11.96
CA TYR A 47 -12.55 23.64 -11.79
C TYR A 47 -11.71 23.37 -13.05
N LYS A 48 -12.13 22.47 -13.95
CA LYS A 48 -11.38 22.21 -15.19
C LYS A 48 -11.58 23.26 -16.28
N LEU A 49 -12.59 24.13 -16.18
CA LEU A 49 -12.92 25.08 -17.24
C LEU A 49 -12.33 26.50 -17.03
N GLN A 50 -11.71 26.78 -15.89
CA GLN A 50 -11.17 28.11 -15.56
C GLN A 50 -9.65 28.25 -15.74
N LEU A 51 -8.93 27.19 -16.12
CA LEU A 51 -7.46 27.23 -16.25
C LEU A 51 -6.97 27.66 -17.65
N VAL A 52 -7.87 27.94 -18.61
CA VAL A 52 -7.47 28.27 -20.00
C VAL A 52 -8.36 29.36 -20.59
N THR A 53 -8.42 30.53 -19.95
CA THR A 53 -8.80 31.76 -20.65
C THR A 53 -8.26 32.92 -19.82
N ASP A 54 -7.09 33.43 -20.19
CA ASP A 54 -6.70 34.85 -20.07
C ASP A 54 -5.20 34.98 -20.38
N ILE A 55 -4.88 34.94 -21.67
CA ILE A 55 -3.67 35.58 -22.21
C ILE A 55 -4.18 36.65 -23.19
N PRO A 56 -4.21 37.94 -22.82
CA PRO A 56 -4.34 39.00 -23.80
C PRO A 56 -2.96 39.31 -24.38
N ALA A 57 -2.90 39.28 -25.70
CA ALA A 57 -1.76 39.65 -26.51
C ALA A 57 -1.34 41.11 -26.29
N GLU A 58 -0.03 41.32 -26.46
CA GLU A 58 0.68 42.59 -26.61
C GLU A 58 -0.11 43.66 -27.38
N ASN A 59 -0.07 44.88 -26.85
CA ASN A 59 -0.06 46.10 -27.66
C ASN A 59 1.02 47.03 -27.09
N GLU A 60 2.11 47.17 -27.83
CA GLU A 60 3.05 48.29 -27.72
C GLU A 60 2.41 49.52 -28.39
N GLU A 61 2.43 50.68 -27.72
CA GLU A 61 2.80 51.97 -28.33
C GLU A 61 3.02 53.05 -27.25
N GLN A 62 4.30 53.27 -26.95
CA GLN A 62 5.03 54.53 -26.75
C GLN A 62 4.26 55.82 -26.38
N ASN A 63 4.59 56.45 -25.22
CA ASN A 63 4.87 57.89 -25.14
C ASN A 63 5.58 58.37 -23.84
N GLN A 64 6.79 58.88 -24.05
CA GLN A 64 7.50 60.03 -23.43
C GLN A 64 7.67 60.20 -21.90
N SER A 65 8.89 59.84 -21.47
CA SER A 65 9.92 60.63 -20.77
C SER A 65 9.47 61.82 -19.91
N THR A 66 9.34 61.53 -18.61
CA THR A 66 9.74 62.35 -17.42
C THR A 66 9.43 61.60 -16.10
N ALA A 67 8.94 60.35 -16.17
CA ALA A 67 8.70 59.43 -15.06
C ALA A 67 9.69 58.24 -14.99
N ASP A 68 10.82 58.34 -15.68
CA ASP A 68 11.71 57.20 -16.01
C ASP A 68 12.40 56.54 -14.80
N THR A 69 12.58 57.23 -13.67
CA THR A 69 13.21 56.62 -12.49
C THR A 69 12.20 55.85 -11.62
N SER A 70 10.99 56.36 -11.49
CA SER A 70 9.92 55.72 -10.69
C SER A 70 9.31 54.54 -11.43
N ALA A 71 9.01 54.69 -12.72
CA ALA A 71 8.47 53.59 -13.53
C ALA A 71 9.48 52.45 -13.64
N LYS A 72 10.77 52.74 -13.90
CA LYS A 72 11.82 51.71 -14.01
C LYS A 72 12.14 51.03 -12.68
N ALA A 73 12.04 51.74 -11.56
CA ALA A 73 12.11 51.14 -10.24
C ALA A 73 10.91 50.21 -9.97
N LEU A 74 9.71 50.62 -10.36
CA LEU A 74 8.48 49.84 -10.23
C LEU A 74 8.48 48.58 -11.12
N TYR A 75 8.98 48.69 -12.36
CA TYR A 75 9.20 47.53 -13.23
C TYR A 75 10.24 46.57 -12.67
N LYS A 76 11.30 47.08 -12.04
CA LYS A 76 12.34 46.26 -11.41
C LYS A 76 11.80 45.53 -10.18
N THR A 77 11.05 46.21 -9.31
CA THR A 77 10.42 45.57 -8.14
C THR A 77 9.38 44.53 -8.56
N ASN A 78 8.57 44.82 -9.58
CA ASN A 78 7.61 43.84 -10.10
C ASN A 78 8.32 42.62 -10.72
N ALA A 79 9.43 42.81 -11.43
CA ALA A 79 10.21 41.71 -11.98
C ALA A 79 10.86 40.85 -10.87
N GLU A 80 11.33 41.47 -9.79
CA GLU A 80 11.84 40.78 -8.61
C GLU A 80 10.75 40.00 -7.89
N GLU A 81 9.55 40.59 -7.71
CA GLU A 81 8.38 39.91 -7.14
C GLU A 81 7.94 38.72 -8.01
N ILE A 82 7.91 38.86 -9.33
CA ILE A 82 7.61 37.76 -10.26
C ILE A 82 8.65 36.64 -10.13
N ALA A 83 9.94 36.99 -9.99
CA ALA A 83 10.99 36.00 -9.81
C ALA A 83 10.87 35.24 -8.48
N ILE A 84 10.50 35.95 -7.40
CA ILE A 84 10.22 35.36 -6.09
C ILE A 84 9.01 34.43 -6.17
N LEU A 85 7.88 34.91 -6.70
CA LEU A 85 6.66 34.13 -6.86
C LEU A 85 6.88 32.89 -7.73
N LYS A 86 7.66 32.99 -8.81
CA LYS A 86 8.01 31.85 -9.65
C LYS A 86 8.80 30.80 -8.86
N LYS A 87 9.74 31.25 -8.03
CA LYS A 87 10.53 30.35 -7.17
C LYS A 87 9.66 29.66 -6.13
N GLU A 88 8.75 30.40 -5.49
CA GLU A 88 7.78 29.84 -4.55
C GLU A 88 6.85 28.83 -5.22
N LEU A 89 6.37 29.12 -6.43
CA LEU A 89 5.51 28.21 -7.20
C LEU A 89 6.24 26.91 -7.56
N LEU A 90 7.53 26.98 -7.93
CA LEU A 90 8.35 25.79 -8.19
C LEU A 90 8.55 24.96 -6.91
N ALA A 91 8.90 25.60 -5.80
CA ALA A 91 9.06 24.92 -4.52
C ALA A 91 7.76 24.23 -4.07
N LEU A 92 6.61 24.89 -4.25
CA LEU A 92 5.31 24.33 -3.91
C LEU A 92 4.89 23.19 -4.87
N GLY A 93 5.30 23.26 -6.14
CA GLY A 93 5.15 22.16 -7.10
C GLY A 93 5.94 20.92 -6.68
N GLU A 94 7.20 21.08 -6.30
CA GLU A 94 8.06 20.00 -5.80
C GLU A 94 7.50 19.39 -4.50
N GLU A 95 7.06 20.23 -3.55
CA GLU A 95 6.46 19.77 -2.29
C GLU A 95 5.17 18.98 -2.54
N LEU A 96 4.35 19.44 -3.49
CA LEU A 96 3.11 18.76 -3.86
C LEU A 96 3.39 17.40 -4.49
N GLU A 97 4.37 17.31 -5.40
CA GLU A 97 4.80 16.04 -6.00
C GLU A 97 5.30 15.06 -4.92
N LEU A 98 6.14 15.53 -4.00
CA LEU A 98 6.63 14.72 -2.87
C LEU A 98 5.49 14.25 -1.97
N SER A 99 4.49 15.11 -1.73
CA SER A 99 3.28 14.77 -0.99
C SER A 99 2.45 13.69 -1.68
N TYR A 100 2.27 13.77 -3.00
CA TYR A 100 1.61 12.72 -3.78
C TYR A 100 2.37 11.39 -3.72
N MET A 101 3.69 11.41 -3.91
CA MET A 101 4.52 10.21 -3.80
C MET A 101 4.41 9.57 -2.42
N LYS A 102 4.39 10.39 -1.36
CA LYS A 102 4.21 9.91 0.02
C LYS A 102 2.83 9.30 0.24
N SER A 103 1.78 9.93 -0.29
CA SER A 103 0.42 9.42 -0.21
C SER A 103 0.27 8.07 -0.90
N ASP A 104 0.79 7.92 -2.12
CA ASP A 104 0.74 6.67 -2.87
C ASP A 104 1.49 5.55 -2.11
N ARG A 105 2.65 5.87 -1.55
CA ARG A 105 3.42 4.93 -0.73
C ARG A 105 2.67 4.48 0.53
N LEU A 106 2.04 5.42 1.25
CA LEU A 106 1.24 5.08 2.43
C LEU A 106 0.03 4.23 2.05
N ASN A 107 -0.58 4.47 0.90
CA ASN A 107 -1.70 3.68 0.42
C ASN A 107 -1.28 2.25 0.06
N ASP A 108 -0.12 2.09 -0.60
CA ASP A 108 0.47 0.77 -0.85
C ASP A 108 0.75 0.01 0.46
N GLN A 109 1.35 0.68 1.46
CA GLN A 109 1.59 0.09 2.77
C GLN A 109 0.28 -0.30 3.47
N LEU A 110 -0.75 0.54 3.40
CA LEU A 110 -2.04 0.25 4.01
C LEU A 110 -2.72 -0.96 3.35
N SER A 111 -2.68 -1.04 2.03
CA SER A 111 -3.21 -2.20 1.30
C SER A 111 -2.51 -3.49 1.72
N GLU A 112 -1.18 -3.47 1.86
CA GLU A 112 -0.41 -4.65 2.27
C GLU A 112 -0.67 -5.07 3.72
N ILE A 113 -0.87 -4.10 4.61
CA ILE A 113 -1.26 -4.36 6.01
C ILE A 113 -2.66 -4.95 6.06
N LEU A 114 -3.60 -4.44 5.26
CA LEU A 114 -4.96 -4.97 5.20
C LEU A 114 -4.97 -6.41 4.68
N ASP A 115 -4.20 -6.72 3.63
CA ASP A 115 -4.03 -8.09 3.15
C ASP A 115 -3.46 -8.99 4.25
N CYS A 116 -2.44 -8.52 5.00
CA CYS A 116 -1.89 -9.26 6.13
C CYS A 116 -2.93 -9.52 7.23
N LEU A 117 -3.76 -8.52 7.56
CA LEU A 117 -4.78 -8.63 8.59
C LEU A 117 -5.92 -9.56 8.17
N GLU A 118 -6.42 -9.43 6.94
CA GLU A 118 -7.44 -10.32 6.39
C GLU A 118 -6.96 -11.77 6.48
N LEU A 119 -5.73 -12.02 6.06
CA LEU A 119 -5.15 -13.36 6.11
C LEU A 119 -4.93 -13.83 7.55
N THR A 120 -4.49 -12.95 8.46
CA THR A 120 -4.37 -13.29 9.89
C THR A 120 -5.71 -13.67 10.51
N VAL A 121 -6.80 -13.04 10.09
CA VAL A 121 -8.17 -13.36 10.53
C VAL A 121 -8.64 -14.71 9.95
N ILE A 122 -8.22 -15.06 8.74
CA ILE A 122 -8.55 -16.35 8.12
C ILE A 122 -7.78 -17.50 8.77
N TYR A 123 -6.51 -17.29 9.15
CA TYR A 123 -5.66 -18.33 9.72
C TYR A 123 -5.62 -18.23 11.26
N ASP A 124 -6.54 -18.94 11.92
CA ASP A 124 -6.76 -18.95 13.38
C ASP A 124 -5.56 -19.43 14.24
N HIS A 125 -4.52 -20.00 13.63
CA HIS A 125 -3.39 -20.63 14.32
C HIS A 125 -2.04 -20.16 13.74
N ASN A 126 -1.32 -19.34 14.51
CA ASN A 126 0.05 -18.88 14.27
C ASN A 126 0.47 -18.73 12.79
N PRO A 127 -0.03 -17.70 12.06
CA PRO A 127 0.27 -17.50 10.65
C PRO A 127 1.76 -17.26 10.35
N TRP A 128 2.58 -17.07 11.37
CA TRP A 128 3.97 -16.68 11.27
C TRP A 128 4.96 -17.81 11.59
N ASP A 129 4.48 -19.02 11.89
CA ASP A 129 5.33 -20.10 12.35
C ASP A 129 6.07 -20.80 11.19
N TRP A 130 7.34 -21.12 11.45
CA TRP A 130 8.14 -21.94 10.56
C TRP A 130 9.00 -22.90 11.37
N SER A 131 9.31 -24.06 10.77
CA SER A 131 10.30 -24.98 11.31
C SER A 131 11.05 -25.71 10.21
N LEU A 132 12.29 -26.06 10.49
CA LEU A 132 13.19 -26.82 9.65
C LEU A 132 13.67 -28.02 10.45
N ASP A 133 13.41 -29.22 9.96
CA ASP A 133 13.94 -30.45 10.55
C ASP A 133 15.39 -30.66 10.11
N TYR A 134 16.27 -30.97 11.07
CA TYR A 134 17.69 -31.17 10.81
C TYR A 134 17.98 -32.45 10.01
N SER A 135 17.20 -33.51 10.23
CA SER A 135 17.45 -34.83 9.63
C SER A 135 16.83 -34.97 8.25
N SER A 136 15.58 -34.51 8.09
CA SER A 136 14.85 -34.61 6.83
C SER A 136 15.09 -33.43 5.88
N ARG A 137 15.62 -32.30 6.39
CA ARG A 137 15.71 -31.02 5.66
C ARG A 137 14.36 -30.55 5.10
N GLU A 138 13.26 -30.99 5.71
CA GLU A 138 11.92 -30.55 5.35
C GLU A 138 11.60 -29.23 6.06
N VAL A 139 11.06 -28.27 5.31
CA VAL A 139 10.59 -27.00 5.86
C VAL A 139 9.09 -27.08 6.05
N THR A 140 8.66 -26.97 7.30
CA THR A 140 7.24 -26.79 7.63
C THR A 140 6.97 -25.31 7.83
N LEU A 141 6.17 -24.73 6.93
CA LEU A 141 5.68 -23.36 7.01
C LEU A 141 4.20 -23.38 7.39
N SER A 142 3.73 -22.31 8.04
CA SER A 142 2.30 -22.05 8.15
C SER A 142 1.65 -21.93 6.76
N ALA A 143 0.34 -22.18 6.66
CA ALA A 143 -0.43 -21.99 5.42
C ALA A 143 -0.21 -20.59 4.84
N TYR A 144 -0.13 -19.59 5.71
CA TYR A 144 0.23 -18.23 5.35
C TYR A 144 1.65 -18.12 4.77
N GLY A 145 2.64 -18.74 5.42
CA GLY A 145 4.03 -18.78 4.98
C GLY A 145 4.24 -19.46 3.62
N LEU A 146 3.39 -20.43 3.27
CA LEU A 146 3.35 -21.07 1.96
C LEU A 146 2.76 -20.14 0.91
N ARG A 147 1.59 -19.55 1.19
CA ARG A 147 0.90 -18.62 0.28
C ARG A 147 1.76 -17.42 -0.10
N ILE A 148 2.43 -16.78 0.86
CA ILE A 148 3.28 -15.60 0.58
C ILE A 148 4.50 -15.94 -0.28
N ARG A 149 4.90 -17.21 -0.34
CA ARG A 149 5.99 -17.71 -1.17
C ARG A 149 5.50 -18.28 -2.50
N GLY A 150 4.18 -18.39 -2.69
CA GLY A 150 3.55 -18.94 -3.88
C GLY A 150 3.43 -20.47 -3.90
N PHE A 151 3.55 -21.14 -2.74
CA PHE A 151 3.33 -22.58 -2.61
C PHE A 151 1.86 -22.90 -2.35
N SER A 152 1.44 -24.15 -2.63
CA SER A 152 0.12 -24.66 -2.21
C SER A 152 0.03 -24.76 -0.70
N GLU A 153 -1.17 -24.68 -0.13
CA GLU A 153 -1.38 -24.71 1.34
C GLU A 153 -0.98 -26.04 1.98
N ASP A 154 -0.94 -27.13 1.20
CA ASP A 154 -0.55 -28.47 1.63
C ASP A 154 0.91 -28.84 1.27
N ASP A 155 1.65 -27.94 0.63
CA ASP A 155 3.01 -28.23 0.19
C ASP A 155 3.98 -28.30 1.38
N LYS A 156 4.90 -29.25 1.30
CA LYS A 156 6.04 -29.38 2.23
C LYS A 156 7.32 -29.23 1.44
N PRO A 157 7.73 -27.99 1.11
CA PRO A 157 8.90 -27.77 0.31
C PRO A 157 10.14 -28.28 1.03
N ALA A 158 11.04 -28.91 0.27
CA ALA A 158 12.38 -29.20 0.77
C ALA A 158 13.13 -27.89 1.04
N PHE A 159 14.12 -27.91 1.93
CA PHE A 159 14.93 -26.73 2.23
C PHE A 159 15.50 -26.06 0.98
N ASP A 160 16.03 -26.86 0.04
CA ASP A 160 16.61 -26.35 -1.19
C ASP A 160 15.57 -25.63 -2.07
N GLU A 161 14.33 -26.12 -2.10
CA GLU A 161 13.21 -25.48 -2.81
C GLU A 161 12.80 -24.18 -2.12
N ALA A 162 12.68 -24.19 -0.80
CA ALA A 162 12.33 -22.99 -0.03
C ALA A 162 13.38 -21.88 -0.21
N VAL A 163 14.67 -22.23 -0.33
CA VAL A 163 15.76 -21.27 -0.59
C VAL A 163 15.69 -20.68 -2.01
N THR A 164 15.11 -21.37 -2.99
CA THR A 164 14.95 -20.80 -4.34
C THR A 164 14.04 -19.57 -4.38
N VAL A 165 13.08 -19.49 -3.47
CA VAL A 165 12.18 -18.33 -3.34
C VAL A 165 12.91 -17.12 -2.75
N ILE A 166 14.03 -17.32 -2.06
CA ILE A 166 14.83 -16.22 -1.50
C ILE A 166 15.61 -15.53 -2.62
N ASP A 167 15.71 -14.20 -2.57
CA ASP A 167 16.51 -13.42 -3.51
C ASP A 167 17.96 -13.96 -3.55
N PRO A 168 18.54 -14.19 -4.75
CA PRO A 168 19.85 -14.80 -4.90
C PRO A 168 20.96 -14.18 -4.05
N ARG A 169 20.86 -12.87 -3.75
CA ARG A 169 21.84 -12.14 -2.93
C ARG A 169 21.86 -12.57 -1.47
N TYR A 170 20.75 -13.10 -0.96
CA TYR A 170 20.60 -13.49 0.44
C TYR A 170 20.68 -15.00 0.67
N ARG A 171 20.56 -15.82 -0.39
CA ARG A 171 20.53 -17.30 -0.26
C ARG A 171 21.68 -17.86 0.55
N GLN A 172 22.92 -17.54 0.17
CA GLN A 172 24.09 -18.08 0.85
C GLN A 172 24.15 -17.63 2.32
N ALA A 173 23.86 -16.36 2.59
CA ALA A 173 23.84 -15.84 3.94
C ALA A 173 22.77 -16.50 4.83
N VAL A 174 21.60 -16.86 4.27
CA VAL A 174 20.57 -17.61 4.99
C VAL A 174 21.06 -19.03 5.31
N ILE A 175 21.65 -19.72 4.33
CA ILE A 175 22.20 -21.07 4.51
C ILE A 175 23.27 -21.05 5.60
N ASP A 176 24.25 -20.16 5.48
CA ASP A 176 25.35 -20.03 6.44
C ASP A 176 24.85 -19.72 7.86
N ALA A 177 23.85 -18.84 7.98
CA ALA A 177 23.25 -18.49 9.26
C ALA A 177 22.50 -19.68 9.90
N ILE A 178 21.78 -20.47 9.11
CA ILE A 178 21.09 -21.67 9.58
C ILE A 178 22.10 -22.73 10.03
N GLU A 179 23.13 -22.99 9.23
CA GLU A 179 24.19 -23.93 9.58
C GLU A 179 24.94 -23.50 10.84
N ASN A 180 25.24 -22.20 10.97
CA ASN A 180 25.86 -21.66 12.16
C ASN A 180 24.97 -21.84 13.40
N SER A 181 23.66 -21.60 13.28
CA SER A 181 22.71 -21.85 14.37
C SER A 181 22.70 -23.32 14.79
N PHE A 182 22.69 -24.28 13.86
CA PHE A 182 22.77 -25.70 14.21
C PHE A 182 24.07 -26.09 14.90
N ASN A 183 25.20 -25.55 14.44
CA ASN A 183 26.53 -25.87 14.97
C ASN A 183 26.83 -25.24 16.33
N THR A 184 26.37 -24.00 16.55
CA THR A 184 26.69 -23.21 17.76
C THR A 184 25.56 -23.16 18.77
N GLY A 185 24.33 -23.45 18.36
CA GLY A 185 23.12 -23.22 19.14
C GLY A 185 22.73 -21.75 19.27
N ALA A 186 23.37 -20.86 18.50
CA ALA A 186 22.98 -19.46 18.47
C ALA A 186 21.59 -19.28 17.85
N ASP A 187 20.84 -18.31 18.38
CA ASP A 187 19.56 -17.90 17.83
C ASP A 187 19.73 -17.44 16.38
N PHE A 188 18.87 -17.96 15.50
CA PHE A 188 18.76 -17.51 14.13
C PHE A 188 17.96 -16.21 14.09
N SER A 189 18.52 -15.16 13.49
CA SER A 189 17.79 -13.92 13.24
C SER A 189 18.33 -13.25 11.99
N MET A 190 17.51 -13.19 10.94
CA MET A 190 17.93 -12.61 9.67
C MET A 190 16.77 -11.95 8.93
N THR A 191 17.06 -10.83 8.27
CA THR A 191 16.14 -10.16 7.35
C THR A 191 16.59 -10.42 5.92
N TYR A 192 15.68 -10.88 5.06
CA TYR A 192 15.95 -11.20 3.66
C TYR A 192 14.75 -10.92 2.77
N LEU A 193 15.02 -10.76 1.49
CA LEU A 193 14.00 -10.55 0.46
C LEU A 193 13.55 -11.91 -0.11
N ILE A 194 12.24 -12.10 -0.26
CA ILE A 194 11.66 -13.22 -1.00
C ILE A 194 11.07 -12.75 -2.33
N ASN A 195 11.20 -13.59 -3.35
CA ASN A 195 10.60 -13.47 -4.67
C ASN A 195 9.58 -14.60 -4.82
N PRO A 196 8.29 -14.32 -4.57
CA PRO A 196 7.22 -15.32 -4.65
C PRO A 196 7.18 -16.03 -6.02
N LEU A 197 6.89 -17.34 -6.01
CA LEU A 197 6.82 -18.17 -7.23
C LEU A 197 5.63 -17.84 -8.14
N ASP A 198 4.57 -17.27 -7.57
CA ASP A 198 3.37 -16.82 -8.26
C ASP A 198 3.59 -15.51 -9.07
N GLY A 199 4.79 -14.92 -8.98
CA GLY A 199 5.11 -13.64 -9.62
C GLY A 199 4.62 -12.42 -8.85
N SER A 200 4.14 -12.60 -7.61
CA SER A 200 3.78 -11.50 -6.72
C SER A 200 4.99 -10.61 -6.40
N ARG A 201 4.72 -9.39 -5.90
CA ARG A 201 5.77 -8.42 -5.56
C ARG A 201 6.75 -9.02 -4.54
N PRO A 202 8.07 -8.78 -4.69
CA PRO A 202 9.05 -9.17 -3.69
C PRO A 202 8.75 -8.57 -2.33
N ARG A 203 8.94 -9.35 -1.25
CA ARG A 203 8.65 -8.93 0.12
C ARG A 203 9.85 -9.14 1.01
N GLU A 204 10.08 -8.23 1.95
CA GLU A 204 11.13 -8.36 2.94
C GLU A 204 10.60 -9.01 4.22
N ILE A 205 11.24 -10.11 4.60
CA ILE A 205 10.85 -10.94 5.73
C ILE A 205 12.00 -10.97 6.72
N LYS A 206 11.67 -10.74 7.99
CA LYS A 206 12.54 -11.01 9.12
C LYS A 206 12.15 -12.34 9.75
N ALA A 207 13.04 -13.31 9.70
CA ALA A 207 12.86 -14.61 10.34
C ALA A 207 13.73 -14.67 11.60
N ILE A 208 13.11 -15.09 12.70
CA ILE A 208 13.77 -15.39 13.97
C ILE A 208 13.47 -16.84 14.35
N GLY A 209 14.43 -17.54 14.93
CA GLY A 209 14.25 -18.93 15.33
C GLY A 209 15.33 -19.40 16.29
N HIS A 210 15.06 -20.51 16.97
CA HIS A 210 15.98 -21.15 17.90
C HIS A 210 16.06 -22.65 17.59
N VAL A 211 17.25 -23.21 17.82
CA VAL A 211 17.48 -24.65 17.65
C VAL A 211 16.95 -25.39 18.87
N GLN A 212 16.22 -26.46 18.62
CA GLN A 212 15.75 -27.39 19.64
C GLN A 212 16.61 -28.64 19.60
N TYR A 213 17.13 -29.02 20.77
CA TYR A 213 18.00 -30.17 20.97
C TYR A 213 17.22 -31.31 21.62
N ASN A 214 17.61 -32.56 21.32
CA ASN A 214 17.10 -33.71 22.07
C ASN A 214 17.83 -33.87 23.42
N GLU A 215 17.41 -34.85 24.22
CA GLU A 215 18.03 -35.19 25.51
C GLU A 215 19.53 -35.56 25.42
N LEU A 216 20.01 -35.90 24.23
CA LEU A 216 21.40 -36.25 23.94
C LEU A 216 22.22 -35.06 23.40
N GLY A 217 21.65 -33.85 23.34
CA GLY A 217 22.32 -32.65 22.85
C GLY A 217 22.47 -32.59 21.33
N ILE A 218 21.76 -33.43 20.57
CA ILE A 218 21.75 -33.42 19.10
C ILE A 218 20.66 -32.48 18.61
N PRO A 219 20.94 -31.59 17.63
CA PRO A 219 19.93 -30.71 17.06
C PRO A 219 18.82 -31.54 16.38
N LEU A 220 17.57 -31.33 16.78
CA LEU A 220 16.38 -31.95 16.18
C LEU A 220 15.80 -31.06 15.09
N LYS A 221 15.50 -29.80 15.44
CA LYS A 221 14.85 -28.86 14.54
C LYS A 221 15.17 -27.43 14.90
N LEU A 222 15.13 -26.56 13.90
CA LEU A 222 15.16 -25.11 14.06
C LEU A 222 13.72 -24.61 13.88
N SER A 223 13.17 -23.91 14.87
CA SER A 223 11.79 -23.41 14.78
C SER A 223 11.70 -21.97 15.23
N GLY A 224 10.74 -21.25 14.67
CA GLY A 224 10.63 -19.84 14.95
C GLY A 224 9.46 -19.15 14.29
N LYS A 225 9.55 -17.83 14.24
CA LYS A 225 8.54 -16.96 13.65
C LYS A 225 9.15 -16.07 12.57
N PHE A 226 8.36 -15.75 11.55
CA PHE A 226 8.71 -14.72 10.59
C PHE A 226 7.78 -13.52 10.75
N ALA A 227 8.28 -12.32 10.48
CA ALA A 227 7.52 -11.09 10.50
C ALA A 227 7.88 -10.28 9.26
N PHE A 228 6.91 -9.60 8.67
CA PHE A 228 7.22 -8.63 7.64
C PHE A 228 7.95 -7.44 8.26
N THR A 229 9.03 -7.05 7.61
CA THR A 229 9.73 -5.82 7.95
C THR A 229 9.58 -4.88 6.77
N TYR A 230 9.05 -3.70 7.05
CA TYR A 230 9.01 -2.61 6.08
C TYR A 230 10.32 -1.84 6.24
N SER A 231 11.43 -2.30 5.66
CA SER A 231 12.52 -1.37 5.44
C SER A 231 12.09 -0.40 4.36
N GLU A 232 12.37 0.88 4.57
CA GLU A 232 12.27 1.82 3.47
C GLU A 232 13.23 1.34 2.38
N LEU A 233 12.70 0.79 1.29
CA LEU A 233 13.48 0.58 0.08
C LEU A 233 14.22 1.90 -0.17
N PRO A 234 15.57 1.91 -0.14
CA PRO A 234 16.30 3.13 -0.37
C PRO A 234 15.87 3.61 -1.75
N ALA A 235 15.35 4.82 -1.81
CA ALA A 235 15.01 5.49 -3.06
C ALA A 235 16.17 5.24 -4.01
N LYS A 236 15.89 4.60 -5.16
CA LYS A 236 16.90 4.44 -6.22
C LYS A 236 17.45 5.85 -6.49
N LYS A 237 18.72 6.04 -6.15
CA LYS A 237 19.50 7.22 -6.53
C LYS A 237 19.65 7.28 -8.04
#